data_AF-A0AAW5Z9J3-F1
#
_entry.id   AF-A0AAW5Z9J3-F1
#
_cell.length_a   1.000
_cell.length_b   1.000
_cell.length_c   1.000
_cell.angle_alpha   90.00
_cell.angle_beta   90.00
_cell.angle_gamma   90.00
#
_symmetry.space_group_name_H-M   'P 1'
#
loop_
_entity.id
_entity.type
_entity.pdbx_description
1 polymer ?
#
loop_
_entity_poly.entity_id
_entity_poly.type
_entity_poly.pdbx_seq_one_letter_code
_entity_poly.pdbx_strand_id
1 'polypeptide(L)'
;MVCIESEKDLAMVLVGKLPVAGIVFSELPLEQLASRLAVGCMAKTPDGREVLLRYYTPRVLKQLAARPDMEWHPVMFSQRESWWMLEDTRWQRLNMPFPAANNSDETVEIITLDEPLWQKIADRGDVSALLREWRTMKTSEHFPPCIQRNMVEKALNKAQAVGLTKPLDQKIYALSYLNGKKAYLESAEFQAMLEKVKRNEISLSDLSRQ
;
A
#
# COMPACT_ATOMS: atom_id res chain seq x y z
N MET A 1 12.03 -7.42 -28.31
CA MET A 1 11.06 -7.91 -27.30
C MET A 1 11.35 -7.13 -26.04
N VAL A 2 10.43 -6.29 -25.55
CA VAL A 2 10.75 -5.28 -24.53
C VAL A 2 10.18 -5.72 -23.18
N CYS A 3 10.95 -6.52 -22.44
CA CYS A 3 10.83 -6.45 -20.99
C CYS A 3 11.32 -5.04 -20.63
N ILE A 4 10.43 -4.16 -20.16
CA ILE A 4 10.89 -2.86 -19.67
C ILE A 4 11.64 -3.13 -18.38
N GLU A 5 12.94 -2.87 -18.40
CA GLU A 5 13.85 -3.11 -17.28
C GLU A 5 14.18 -1.82 -16.52
N SER A 6 13.96 -0.66 -17.13
CA SER A 6 14.31 0.64 -16.54
C SER A 6 13.15 1.65 -16.53
N GLU A 7 13.17 2.56 -15.54
CA GLU A 7 12.22 3.68 -15.44
C GLU A 7 12.30 4.62 -16.66
N LYS A 8 13.48 4.76 -17.26
CA LYS A 8 13.69 5.61 -18.45
C LYS A 8 12.89 5.09 -19.66
N ASP A 9 12.89 3.78 -19.84
CA ASP A 9 12.16 3.12 -20.93
C ASP A 9 10.64 3.20 -20.67
N LEU A 10 10.23 3.11 -19.40
CA LEU A 10 8.83 3.28 -19.01
C LEU A 10 8.31 4.70 -19.24
N ALA A 11 9.11 5.72 -18.91
CA ALA A 11 8.73 7.12 -19.07
C ALA A 11 8.44 7.46 -20.54
N MET A 12 9.16 6.83 -21.48
CA MET A 12 8.95 6.99 -22.93
C MET A 12 7.60 6.42 -23.38
N VAL A 13 7.14 5.33 -22.78
CA VAL A 13 5.86 4.68 -23.09
C VAL A 13 4.66 5.46 -22.54
N LEU A 14 4.85 6.20 -21.45
CA LEU A 14 3.78 6.88 -20.72
C LEU A 14 3.48 8.31 -21.17
N VAL A 15 4.26 8.85 -22.10
CA VAL A 15 4.04 10.21 -22.62
C VAL A 15 2.60 10.36 -23.14
N GLY A 16 1.84 11.28 -22.53
CA GLY A 16 0.46 11.59 -22.93
C GLY A 16 -0.61 10.62 -22.43
N LYS A 17 -0.31 9.72 -21.49
CA LYS A 17 -1.31 8.82 -20.89
C LYS A 17 -2.03 9.47 -19.68
N LEU A 18 -3.27 9.05 -19.45
CA LEU A 18 -4.08 9.40 -18.27
C LEU A 18 -3.33 9.09 -16.96
N PRO A 19 -3.72 9.64 -15.80
CA PRO A 19 -3.12 9.26 -14.53
C PRO A 19 -3.30 7.75 -14.26
N VAL A 20 -2.22 7.00 -14.43
CA VAL A 20 -2.14 5.54 -14.21
C VAL A 20 -1.43 5.27 -12.88
N ALA A 21 -2.02 4.41 -12.04
CA ALA A 21 -1.43 4.02 -10.74
C ALA A 21 -0.47 2.82 -10.83
N GLY A 22 -0.60 1.99 -11.88
CA GLY A 22 0.24 0.82 -12.11
C GLY A 22 0.14 0.30 -13.55
N ILE A 23 1.20 -0.36 -14.02
CA ILE A 23 1.34 -0.87 -15.39
C ILE A 23 1.89 -2.29 -15.34
N VAL A 24 1.38 -3.16 -16.21
CA VAL A 24 1.93 -4.49 -16.44
C VAL A 24 2.34 -4.62 -17.91
N PHE A 25 3.56 -5.08 -18.15
CA PHE A 25 4.02 -5.53 -19.46
C PHE A 25 3.97 -7.05 -19.48
N SER A 26 3.26 -7.60 -20.46
CA SER A 26 3.00 -9.02 -20.58
C SER A 26 3.07 -9.42 -22.05
N GLU A 27 3.60 -10.62 -22.30
CA GLU A 27 3.60 -11.24 -23.63
C GLU A 27 2.34 -12.08 -23.88
N LEU A 28 1.54 -12.34 -22.83
CA LEU A 28 0.29 -13.06 -22.98
C LEU A 28 -0.70 -12.31 -23.89
N PRO A 29 -1.48 -13.02 -24.71
CA PRO A 29 -2.66 -12.47 -25.37
C PRO A 29 -3.59 -11.78 -24.36
N LEU A 30 -4.25 -10.71 -24.80
CA LEU A 30 -5.06 -9.85 -23.92
C LEU A 30 -6.11 -10.62 -23.12
N GLU A 31 -6.79 -11.60 -23.71
CA GLU A 31 -7.81 -12.41 -23.04
C GLU A 31 -7.23 -13.27 -21.92
N GLN A 32 -6.05 -13.86 -22.15
CA GLN A 32 -5.34 -14.65 -21.14
C GLN A 32 -4.84 -13.76 -20.00
N LEU A 33 -4.28 -12.60 -20.35
CA LEU A 33 -3.87 -11.59 -19.36
C LEU A 33 -5.07 -11.14 -18.53
N ALA A 34 -6.19 -10.79 -19.16
CA ALA A 34 -7.40 -10.33 -18.49
C ALA A 34 -7.96 -11.39 -17.54
N SER A 35 -8.03 -12.65 -17.97
CA SER A 35 -8.50 -13.77 -17.14
C SER A 35 -7.63 -13.95 -15.90
N ARG A 36 -6.30 -13.89 -16.06
CA ARG A 36 -5.38 -13.96 -14.92
C ARG A 36 -5.52 -12.76 -13.97
N LEU A 37 -5.63 -11.54 -14.50
CA LEU A 37 -5.83 -10.34 -13.69
C LEU A 37 -7.13 -10.42 -12.90
N ALA A 38 -8.17 -11.05 -13.44
CA ALA A 38 -9.45 -11.24 -12.76
C ALA A 38 -9.34 -12.16 -11.54
N VAL A 39 -8.49 -13.19 -11.56
CA VAL A 39 -8.23 -14.07 -10.40
C VAL A 39 -7.78 -13.26 -9.18
N GLY A 40 -6.95 -12.24 -9.39
CA GLY A 40 -6.48 -11.35 -8.33
C GLY A 40 -7.58 -10.54 -7.64
N CYS A 41 -8.75 -10.38 -8.25
CA CYS A 41 -9.86 -9.60 -7.70
C CYS A 41 -10.67 -10.33 -6.63
N MET A 42 -10.56 -11.65 -6.54
CA MET A 42 -11.34 -12.46 -5.59
C MET A 42 -10.40 -13.18 -4.65
N ALA A 43 -10.72 -13.15 -3.36
CA ALA A 43 -9.95 -13.87 -2.37
C ALA A 43 -10.82 -14.56 -1.33
N LYS A 44 -10.32 -15.69 -0.84
CA LYS A 44 -10.86 -16.38 0.33
C LYS A 44 -10.04 -16.02 1.56
N THR A 45 -10.69 -15.46 2.57
CA THR A 45 -10.06 -15.09 3.84
C THR A 45 -9.77 -16.33 4.70
N PRO A 46 -8.95 -16.21 5.76
CA PRO A 46 -8.64 -17.33 6.66
C PRO A 46 -9.86 -17.98 7.31
N ASP A 47 -10.93 -17.20 7.55
CA ASP A 47 -12.21 -17.68 8.09
C ASP A 47 -13.17 -18.19 6.99
N GLY A 48 -12.70 -18.31 5.75
CA GLY A 48 -13.41 -18.92 4.64
C GLY A 48 -14.39 -18.02 3.89
N ARG A 49 -14.47 -16.72 4.21
CA ARG A 49 -15.32 -15.77 3.48
C ARG A 49 -14.69 -15.39 2.15
N GLU A 50 -15.53 -15.13 1.16
CA GLU A 50 -15.11 -14.58 -0.12
C GLU A 50 -15.21 -13.06 -0.10
N VAL A 51 -14.14 -12.40 -0.55
CA VAL A 51 -14.02 -10.94 -0.56
C VAL A 51 -13.50 -10.44 -1.90
N LEU A 52 -13.93 -9.23 -2.27
CA LEU A 52 -13.35 -8.51 -3.40
C LEU A 52 -12.08 -7.79 -2.95
N LEU A 53 -10.96 -8.12 -3.59
CA LEU A 53 -9.69 -7.46 -3.39
C LEU A 53 -9.47 -6.39 -4.44
N ARG A 54 -9.12 -5.19 -3.95
CA ARG A 54 -8.50 -4.15 -4.78
C ARG A 54 -7.00 -4.44 -4.91
N TYR A 55 -6.67 -5.62 -5.44
CA TYR A 55 -5.31 -6.13 -5.47
C TYR A 55 -4.33 -5.20 -6.19
N TYR A 56 -4.81 -4.47 -7.19
CA TYR A 56 -4.07 -3.50 -7.98
C TYR A 56 -3.64 -2.24 -7.21
N THR A 57 -4.06 -2.08 -5.95
CA THR A 57 -3.52 -0.99 -5.11
C THR A 57 -2.09 -1.31 -4.69
N PRO A 58 -1.16 -0.33 -4.66
CA PRO A 58 0.24 -0.61 -4.35
C PRO A 58 0.45 -1.35 -3.02
N ARG A 59 -0.34 -1.01 -2.00
CA ARG A 59 -0.33 -1.70 -0.71
C ARG A 59 -0.61 -3.18 -0.86
N VAL A 60 -1.69 -3.56 -1.54
CA VAL A 60 -2.10 -4.98 -1.63
C VAL A 60 -1.20 -5.72 -2.60
N LEU A 61 -0.92 -5.15 -3.77
CA LEU A 61 -0.09 -5.75 -4.81
C LEU A 61 1.29 -6.16 -4.29
N LYS A 62 1.94 -5.28 -3.52
CA LYS A 62 3.24 -5.57 -2.90
C LYS A 62 3.21 -6.75 -1.93
N GLN A 63 2.16 -6.85 -1.12
CA GLN A 63 2.04 -7.94 -0.16
C GLN A 63 1.76 -9.26 -0.86
N LEU A 64 0.94 -9.26 -1.92
CA LEU A 64 0.69 -10.46 -2.72
C LEU A 64 1.97 -10.92 -3.45
N ALA A 65 2.68 -10.00 -4.11
CA ALA A 65 3.89 -10.33 -4.86
C ALA A 65 5.04 -10.84 -3.97
N ALA A 66 5.06 -10.47 -2.69
CA ALA A 66 6.04 -10.92 -1.71
C ALA A 66 5.78 -12.33 -1.16
N ARG A 67 4.80 -13.06 -1.70
CA ARG A 67 4.37 -14.40 -1.22
C ARG A 67 4.57 -15.51 -2.26
N PRO A 68 5.82 -15.76 -2.70
CA PRO A 68 6.15 -16.82 -3.67
C PRO A 68 5.85 -18.25 -3.14
N ASP A 69 5.54 -18.37 -1.85
CA ASP A 69 5.20 -19.58 -1.14
C ASP A 69 3.73 -20.01 -1.31
N MET A 70 2.86 -19.10 -1.79
CA MET A 70 1.45 -19.39 -1.98
C MET A 70 1.19 -20.07 -3.32
N GLU A 71 0.30 -21.08 -3.35
CA GLU A 71 -0.01 -21.88 -4.55
C GLU A 71 -0.52 -21.04 -5.73
N TRP A 72 -1.29 -19.98 -5.45
CA TRP A 72 -1.80 -19.08 -6.48
C TRP A 72 -0.76 -18.10 -7.03
N HIS A 73 0.40 -17.96 -6.39
CA HIS A 73 1.39 -16.92 -6.75
C HIS A 73 1.91 -17.07 -8.18
N PRO A 74 2.34 -18.26 -8.67
CA PRO A 74 2.81 -18.42 -10.04
C PRO A 74 1.72 -18.18 -11.09
N VAL A 75 0.45 -18.44 -10.73
CA VAL A 75 -0.69 -18.16 -11.62
C VAL A 75 -0.88 -16.66 -11.77
N MET A 76 -0.75 -15.89 -10.69
CA MET A 76 -0.95 -14.44 -10.69
C MET A 76 0.26 -13.65 -11.20
N PHE A 77 1.47 -14.12 -10.89
CA PHE A 77 2.73 -13.44 -11.14
C PHE A 77 3.67 -14.32 -11.96
N SER A 78 3.86 -13.96 -13.22
CA SER A 78 4.83 -14.61 -14.10
C SER A 78 6.18 -13.88 -14.10
N GLN A 79 7.27 -14.64 -14.18
CA GLN A 79 8.61 -14.08 -14.37
C GLN A 79 8.80 -13.37 -15.72
N ARG A 80 7.90 -13.63 -16.69
CA ARG A 80 7.96 -13.00 -18.02
C ARG A 80 7.28 -11.63 -18.07
N GLU A 81 6.68 -11.20 -16.97
CA GLU A 81 6.09 -9.87 -16.86
C GLU A 81 6.96 -8.90 -16.07
N SER A 82 6.77 -7.63 -16.39
CA SER A 82 7.21 -6.56 -15.51
C SER A 82 6.02 -5.76 -15.00
N TRP A 83 5.94 -5.66 -13.68
CA TRP A 83 4.92 -4.92 -12.96
C TRP A 83 5.53 -3.65 -12.40
N TRP A 84 4.87 -2.53 -12.64
CA TRP A 84 5.33 -1.20 -12.28
C TRP A 84 4.24 -0.44 -11.54
N MET A 85 4.60 0.30 -10.50
CA MET A 85 3.69 1.14 -9.73
C MET A 85 4.26 2.54 -9.58
N LEU A 86 3.38 3.53 -9.56
CA LEU A 86 3.76 4.91 -9.28
C LEU A 86 3.70 5.15 -7.77
N GLU A 87 4.84 5.45 -7.15
CA GLU A 87 4.95 5.76 -5.73
C GLU A 87 5.75 7.04 -5.51
N ASP A 88 5.21 7.96 -4.71
CA ASP A 88 5.88 9.21 -4.34
C ASP A 88 6.50 9.96 -5.55
N THR A 89 5.85 9.88 -6.73
CA THR A 89 6.24 10.43 -8.06
C THR A 89 7.24 9.63 -8.90
N ARG A 90 7.72 8.48 -8.43
CA ARG A 90 8.64 7.61 -9.18
C ARG A 90 8.01 6.29 -9.55
N TRP A 91 8.38 5.78 -10.72
CA TRP A 91 7.98 4.44 -11.11
C TRP A 91 8.91 3.42 -10.47
N GLN A 92 8.33 2.48 -9.75
CA GLN A 92 9.05 1.39 -9.13
C GLN A 92 8.62 0.07 -9.73
N ARG A 93 9.61 -0.70 -10.21
CA ARG A 93 9.40 -2.08 -10.60
C ARG A 93 9.15 -2.91 -9.35
N LEU A 94 8.14 -3.77 -9.39
CA LEU A 94 7.85 -4.71 -8.32
C LEU A 94 8.89 -5.82 -8.35
N ASN A 95 9.67 -5.94 -7.28
CA ASN A 95 10.59 -7.05 -7.09
C ASN A 95 9.81 -8.27 -6.63
N MET A 96 9.74 -9.29 -7.49
CA MET A 96 9.12 -10.56 -7.18
C MET A 96 10.23 -11.55 -6.82
N PRO A 97 10.17 -12.18 -5.62
CA PRO A 97 11.06 -13.28 -5.31
C PRO A 97 10.84 -14.44 -6.29
N PHE A 98 11.87 -15.27 -6.49
CA PHE A 98 11.71 -16.49 -7.28
C PHE A 98 10.63 -17.38 -6.65
N PRO A 99 9.69 -17.93 -7.44
CA PRO A 99 8.72 -18.89 -6.94
C PRO A 99 9.46 -20.05 -6.27
N ALA A 100 8.94 -20.52 -5.14
CA ALA A 100 9.24 -21.88 -4.73
C ALA A 100 8.73 -22.80 -5.85
N ALA A 101 9.51 -23.83 -6.23
CA ALA A 101 9.15 -24.74 -7.30
C ALA A 101 7.86 -25.49 -6.94
N ASN A 102 6.71 -24.94 -7.33
CA ASN A 102 5.40 -25.54 -7.16
C ASN A 102 4.86 -25.91 -8.55
N ASN A 103 4.68 -27.22 -8.75
CA ASN A 103 4.11 -27.84 -9.93
C ASN A 103 2.59 -27.99 -9.76
N SER A 104 1.87 -26.92 -9.47
CA SER A 104 0.39 -27.01 -9.43
C SER A 104 -0.14 -26.77 -10.84
N ASP A 105 -0.54 -27.86 -11.51
CA ASP A 105 -1.26 -27.87 -12.78
C ASP A 105 -2.75 -27.46 -12.60
N GLU A 106 -3.12 -27.00 -11.40
CA GLU A 106 -4.49 -26.63 -11.04
C GLU A 106 -4.81 -25.18 -11.46
N THR A 107 -6.00 -25.03 -12.05
CA THR A 107 -6.58 -23.73 -12.36
C THR A 107 -6.99 -23.02 -11.07
N VAL A 108 -6.33 -21.92 -10.76
CA VAL A 108 -6.68 -21.07 -9.61
C VAL A 108 -7.81 -20.11 -10.01
N GLU A 109 -8.99 -20.30 -9.44
CA GLU A 109 -10.14 -19.42 -9.65
C GLU A 109 -10.23 -18.28 -8.62
N ILE A 110 -9.73 -18.51 -7.41
CA ILE A 110 -9.76 -17.59 -6.27
C ILE A 110 -8.46 -17.68 -5.46
N ILE A 111 -7.88 -16.56 -5.06
CA ILE A 111 -6.67 -16.60 -4.23
C ILE A 111 -7.04 -16.90 -2.78
N THR A 112 -6.27 -17.76 -2.12
CA THR A 112 -6.44 -18.05 -0.69
C THR A 112 -5.48 -17.18 0.12
N LEU A 113 -5.96 -16.60 1.22
CA LEU A 113 -5.16 -15.76 2.10
C LEU A 113 -4.91 -16.47 3.41
N ASP A 114 -3.66 -16.53 3.83
CA ASP A 114 -3.32 -16.93 5.19
C ASP A 114 -3.46 -15.76 6.16
N GLU A 115 -3.44 -16.06 7.47
CA GLU A 115 -3.62 -15.05 8.51
C GLU A 115 -2.57 -13.93 8.42
N PRO A 116 -1.26 -14.20 8.27
CA PRO A 116 -0.25 -13.15 8.12
C PRO A 116 -0.48 -12.22 6.92
N LEU A 117 -0.87 -12.75 5.75
CA LEU A 117 -1.16 -11.93 4.57
C LEU A 117 -2.42 -11.12 4.78
N TRP A 118 -3.48 -11.75 5.27
CA TRP A 118 -4.77 -11.10 5.53
C TRP A 118 -4.60 -9.92 6.48
N GLN A 119 -3.88 -10.06 7.59
CA GLN A 119 -3.61 -8.97 8.52
C GLN A 119 -2.89 -7.78 7.87
N LYS A 120 -2.07 -8.01 6.85
CA LYS A 120 -1.36 -6.93 6.12
C LYS A 120 -2.24 -6.21 5.11
N ILE A 121 -3.22 -6.90 4.50
CA ILE A 121 -4.03 -6.33 3.41
C ILE A 121 -5.45 -5.96 3.82
N ALA A 122 -5.98 -6.53 4.90
CA ALA A 122 -7.28 -6.21 5.44
C ALA A 122 -7.39 -4.72 5.78
N ASP A 123 -8.60 -4.18 5.69
CA ASP A 123 -8.83 -2.77 6.02
C ASP A 123 -8.44 -2.52 7.48
N ARG A 124 -7.69 -1.44 7.72
CA ARG A 124 -7.30 -1.08 9.08
C ARG A 124 -8.28 -0.03 9.60
N GLY A 125 -8.94 -0.33 10.72
CA GLY A 125 -9.96 0.56 11.30
C GLY A 125 -9.42 1.96 11.65
N ASP A 126 -8.17 2.06 12.07
CA ASP A 126 -7.47 3.32 12.35
C ASP A 126 -7.30 4.19 11.10
N VAL A 127 -6.92 3.59 9.96
CA VAL A 127 -6.83 4.25 8.66
C VAL A 127 -8.19 4.77 8.23
N SER A 128 -9.24 3.95 8.30
CA SER A 128 -10.58 4.35 7.88
C SER A 128 -11.16 5.45 8.77
N ALA A 129 -10.91 5.40 10.09
CA ALA A 129 -11.32 6.45 11.02
C ALA A 129 -10.59 7.78 10.74
N LEU A 130 -9.26 7.74 10.60
CA LEU A 130 -8.45 8.93 10.34
C LEU A 130 -8.73 9.52 8.95
N LEU A 131 -8.96 8.68 7.94
CA LEU A 131 -9.32 9.13 6.59
C LEU A 131 -10.65 9.89 6.60
N ARG A 132 -11.66 9.41 7.34
CA ARG A 132 -12.94 10.10 7.49
C ARG A 132 -12.76 11.49 8.10
N GLU A 133 -11.90 11.60 9.11
CA GLU A 133 -11.64 12.88 9.78
C GLU A 133 -10.82 13.83 8.92
N TRP A 134 -9.76 13.34 8.26
CA TRP A 134 -8.95 14.21 7.41
C TRP A 134 -9.74 14.72 6.19
N ARG A 135 -10.70 13.95 5.68
CA ARG A 135 -11.61 14.37 4.60
C ARG A 135 -12.50 15.56 4.95
N THR A 136 -12.69 15.88 6.24
CA THR A 136 -13.41 17.11 6.62
C THR A 136 -12.51 18.34 6.62
N MET A 137 -11.23 18.20 6.28
CA MET A 137 -10.24 19.27 6.27
C MET A 137 -9.87 19.66 4.83
N LYS A 138 -9.69 20.97 4.58
CA LYS A 138 -9.33 21.52 3.25
C LYS A 138 -8.05 20.96 2.65
N THR A 139 -7.11 20.55 3.50
CA THR A 139 -5.83 19.95 3.08
C THR A 139 -6.02 18.65 2.31
N SER A 140 -7.13 17.92 2.53
CA SER A 140 -7.43 16.66 1.84
C SER A 140 -7.94 16.84 0.40
N GLU A 141 -8.56 17.99 0.08
CA GLU A 141 -9.23 18.26 -1.19
C GLU A 141 -8.26 18.25 -2.39
N HIS A 142 -6.99 18.53 -2.14
CA HIS A 142 -5.93 18.56 -3.14
C HIS A 142 -5.55 17.15 -3.65
N PHE A 143 -6.02 16.09 -2.98
CA PHE A 143 -5.65 14.71 -3.30
C PHE A 143 -6.87 13.90 -3.75
N PRO A 144 -6.75 13.11 -4.83
CA PRO A 144 -7.81 12.20 -5.22
C PRO A 144 -8.00 11.07 -4.17
N PRO A 145 -9.18 10.42 -4.09
CA PRO A 145 -9.52 9.49 -3.00
C PRO A 145 -8.54 8.33 -2.79
N CYS A 146 -7.94 7.80 -3.87
CA CYS A 146 -6.94 6.74 -3.79
C CYS A 146 -5.64 7.22 -3.14
N ILE A 147 -5.20 8.44 -3.44
CA ILE A 147 -4.01 9.06 -2.87
C ILE A 147 -4.27 9.46 -1.41
N GLN A 148 -5.48 9.92 -1.08
CA GLN A 148 -5.83 10.27 0.30
C GLN A 148 -5.61 9.10 1.27
N ARG A 149 -6.07 7.90 0.92
CA ARG A 149 -5.89 6.72 1.76
C ARG A 149 -4.41 6.37 1.96
N ASN A 150 -3.63 6.39 0.88
CA ASN A 150 -2.19 6.12 0.94
C ASN A 150 -1.46 7.13 1.83
N MET A 151 -1.86 8.41 1.76
CA MET A 151 -1.31 9.47 2.61
C MET A 151 -1.60 9.22 4.10
N VAL A 152 -2.82 8.81 4.43
CA VAL A 152 -3.22 8.45 5.81
C VAL A 152 -2.41 7.26 6.33
N GLU A 153 -2.28 6.21 5.53
CA GLU A 153 -1.46 5.04 5.89
C GLU A 153 0.00 5.43 6.12
N LYS A 154 0.58 6.25 5.22
CA LYS A 154 1.94 6.77 5.36
C LYS A 154 2.12 7.58 6.64
N ALA A 155 1.15 8.43 6.98
CA ALA A 155 1.19 9.27 8.17
C ALA A 155 1.13 8.44 9.46
N LEU A 156 0.28 7.42 9.52
CA LEU A 156 0.20 6.49 10.66
C LEU A 156 1.47 5.64 10.79
N ASN A 157 2.00 5.11 9.68
CA ASN A 157 3.25 4.36 9.70
C ASN A 157 4.42 5.23 10.17
N LYS A 158 4.45 6.52 9.81
CA LYS A 158 5.44 7.47 10.35
C LYS A 158 5.30 7.66 11.85
N ALA A 159 4.07 7.81 12.35
CA ALA A 159 3.84 7.92 13.79
C ALA A 159 4.38 6.70 14.56
N GLN A 160 4.14 5.50 14.02
CA GLN A 160 4.67 4.25 14.58
C GLN A 160 6.21 4.17 14.49
N ALA A 161 6.78 4.55 13.35
CA ALA A 161 8.23 4.52 13.12
C ALA A 161 8.99 5.46 14.06
N VAL A 162 8.37 6.57 14.49
CA VAL A 162 8.96 7.46 15.50
C VAL A 162 8.74 6.97 16.94
N GLY A 163 8.14 5.79 17.14
CA GLY A 163 8.01 5.15 18.46
C GLY A 163 6.71 5.48 19.21
N LEU A 164 5.72 6.10 18.59
CA LEU A 164 4.42 6.32 19.22
C LEU A 164 3.63 5.01 19.27
N THR A 165 3.21 4.60 20.47
CA THR A 165 2.46 3.35 20.69
C THR A 165 0.98 3.58 21.01
N LYS A 166 0.63 4.74 21.59
CA LYS A 166 -0.76 5.09 21.94
C LYS A 166 -1.54 5.51 20.68
N PRO A 167 -2.73 4.92 20.42
CA PRO A 167 -3.53 5.24 19.22
C PRO A 167 -3.87 6.73 19.07
N LEU A 168 -4.14 7.42 20.18
CA LEU A 168 -4.48 8.84 20.15
C LEU A 168 -3.29 9.73 19.78
N ASP A 169 -2.10 9.42 20.31
CA ASP A 169 -0.86 10.11 19.94
C ASP A 169 -0.50 9.87 18.47
N GLN A 170 -0.65 8.62 18.00
CA GLN A 170 -0.44 8.29 16.59
C GLN A 170 -1.36 9.09 15.67
N LYS A 171 -2.64 9.21 16.05
CA LYS A 171 -3.64 10.01 15.32
C LYS A 171 -3.27 11.49 15.27
N ILE A 172 -2.89 12.09 16.41
CA ILE A 172 -2.52 13.52 16.50
C ILE A 172 -1.28 13.82 15.66
N TYR A 173 -0.26 12.96 15.74
CA TYR A 173 0.94 13.05 14.91
C TYR A 173 0.57 12.96 13.42
N ALA A 174 -0.22 11.95 13.04
CA ALA A 174 -0.59 11.72 11.65
C ALA A 174 -1.42 12.88 11.06
N LEU A 175 -2.38 13.42 11.80
CA LEU A 175 -3.13 14.62 11.38
C LEU A 175 -2.23 15.85 11.21
N SER A 176 -1.29 16.04 12.13
CA SER A 176 -0.31 17.14 12.02
C SER A 176 0.52 17.02 10.75
N TYR A 177 0.97 15.80 10.43
CA TYR A 177 1.71 15.49 9.21
C TYR A 177 0.88 15.75 7.95
N LEU A 178 -0.36 15.24 7.90
CA LEU A 178 -1.28 15.39 6.77
C LEU A 178 -1.66 16.86 6.52
N ASN A 179 -1.69 17.67 7.58
CA ASN A 179 -1.96 19.11 7.51
C ASN A 179 -0.71 19.97 7.21
N GLY A 180 0.38 19.35 6.74
CA GLY A 180 1.55 20.08 6.29
C GLY A 180 2.47 20.59 7.40
N LYS A 181 2.26 20.20 8.66
CA LYS A 181 3.13 20.59 9.79
C LYS A 181 4.45 19.81 9.85
N LYS A 182 4.98 19.37 8.70
CA LYS A 182 6.19 18.53 8.63
C LYS A 182 7.41 19.21 9.28
N ALA A 183 7.63 20.48 8.98
CA ALA A 183 8.74 21.25 9.56
C ALA A 183 8.67 21.33 11.09
N TYR A 184 7.46 21.46 11.66
CA TYR A 184 7.27 21.42 13.11
C TYR A 184 7.55 20.03 13.68
N LEU A 185 7.05 18.97 13.04
CA LEU A 185 7.32 17.59 13.47
C LEU A 185 8.82 17.23 13.42
N GLU A 186 9.59 17.88 12.56
CA GLU A 186 11.05 17.69 12.42
C GLU A 186 11.86 18.68 13.30
N SER A 187 11.20 19.59 14.01
CA SER A 187 11.87 20.59 14.86
C SER A 187 12.47 19.97 16.11
N ALA A 188 13.58 20.55 16.60
CA ALA A 188 14.23 20.12 17.83
C ALA A 188 13.29 20.18 19.05
N GLU A 189 12.39 21.16 19.09
CA GLU A 189 11.38 21.31 20.12
C GLU A 189 10.42 20.11 20.15
N PHE A 190 9.85 19.77 19.00
CA PHE A 190 8.94 18.62 18.90
C PHE A 190 9.66 17.31 19.16
N GLN A 191 10.91 17.14 18.72
CA GLN A 191 11.69 15.93 19.01
C GLN A 191 11.96 15.76 20.52
N ALA A 192 12.27 16.84 21.23
CA ALA A 192 12.44 16.80 22.69
C ALA A 192 11.13 16.43 23.41
N MET A 193 9.99 16.95 22.94
CA MET A 193 8.66 16.56 23.43
C MET A 193 8.36 15.09 23.12
N LEU A 194 8.65 14.64 21.91
CA LEU A 194 8.39 13.29 21.44
C LEU A 194 9.11 12.25 22.29
N GLU A 195 10.34 12.51 22.73
CA GLU A 195 11.06 11.63 23.65
C GLU A 195 10.34 11.46 25.00
N LYS A 196 9.69 12.51 25.51
CA LYS A 196 8.86 12.41 26.72
C LYS A 196 7.60 11.58 26.48
N VAL A 197 6.97 11.74 25.30
CA VAL A 197 5.81 10.93 24.91
C VAL A 197 6.17 9.45 24.80
N LYS A 198 7.33 9.12 24.19
CA LYS A 198 7.83 7.73 24.09
C LYS A 198 8.07 7.09 25.45
N ARG A 199 8.54 7.86 26.44
CA ARG A 199 8.71 7.42 27.83
C ARG A 199 7.40 7.40 28.63
N ASN A 200 6.26 7.66 28.00
CA ASN A 200 4.94 7.76 28.63
C ASN A 200 4.84 8.85 29.72
N GLU A 201 5.71 9.86 29.71
CA GLU A 201 5.69 10.95 30.68
C GLU A 201 4.57 11.96 30.38
N ILE A 202 4.25 12.15 29.10
CA ILE A 202 3.21 13.05 28.59
C ILE A 202 2.45 12.40 27.42
N SER A 203 1.27 12.90 27.08
CA SER A 203 0.55 12.54 25.84
C SER A 203 0.38 13.76 24.93
N LEU A 204 0.41 13.54 23.61
CA LEU A 204 0.13 14.58 22.63
C LEU A 204 -1.32 15.09 22.75
N SER A 205 -2.24 14.28 23.27
CA SER A 205 -3.62 14.72 23.52
C SER A 205 -3.72 15.80 24.57
N ASP A 206 -2.83 15.79 25.56
CA ASP A 206 -2.84 16.76 26.65
C ASP A 206 -2.43 18.15 26.18
N LEU A 207 -1.62 18.19 25.11
CA LEU A 207 -1.09 19.40 24.51
C LEU A 207 -2.06 20.04 23.49
N SER A 208 -2.99 19.24 22.94
CA SER A 208 -4.02 19.73 22.00
C SER A 208 -5.17 20.50 22.65
N ARG A 209 -5.19 20.62 23.99
CA ARG A 209 -6.25 21.28 24.78
C ARG A 209 -5.85 22.66 25.35
N GLN A 210 -4.69 23.19 24.97
CA GLN A 210 -4.28 24.58 25.24
C GLN A 210 -4.39 25.41 23.97
#